data_AF-Q7YCW0-F1
#
_entry.id   AF-Q7YCW0-F1
#
_cell.length_a   1.000
_cell.length_b   1.000
_cell.length_c   1.000
_cell.angle_alpha   90.00
_cell.angle_beta   90.00
_cell.angle_gamma   90.00
#
_symmetry.space_group_name_H-M   'P 1'
#
loop_
_entity.id
_entity.type
_entity.pdbx_description
1 polymer ?
#
loop_
_entity_poly.entity_id
_entity_poly.type
_entity_poly.pdbx_seq_one_letter_code
_entity_poly.pdbx_strand_id
1 'polypeptide(L)'
;IIGLVQPLADALKLFMKETIKPNSSNYILFNLIPILGFMLALGFWGMMPSNYISYFMIFPLLLFLCMTSLNVYVVLLAGWSSNSLYAFLGALRATAQTISYEISLILILLFPAFLQLTLSWNKMYDGYGVAFLFMPLALIWFMSV
;
A
#
# COMPACT_ATOMS: atom_id res chain seq x y z
N ILE A 1 -4.57 18.93 28.01
CA ILE A 1 -3.32 18.13 28.00
C ILE A 1 -3.45 16.83 27.19
N ILE A 2 -4.61 16.51 26.57
CA ILE A 2 -4.82 15.23 25.87
C ILE A 2 -4.43 15.27 24.37
N GLY A 3 -3.88 16.37 23.84
CA GLY A 3 -3.30 16.40 22.48
C GLY A 3 -4.24 16.08 21.31
N LEU A 4 -5.53 15.83 21.54
CA LEU A 4 -6.51 15.41 20.52
C LEU A 4 -6.65 16.41 19.36
N VAL A 5 -6.42 17.70 19.63
CA VAL A 5 -6.52 18.77 18.62
C VAL A 5 -5.24 18.87 17.77
N GLN A 6 -4.17 18.16 18.12
CA GLN A 6 -2.88 18.24 17.43
C GLN A 6 -2.95 17.89 15.93
N PRO A 7 -3.60 16.79 15.49
CA PRO A 7 -3.69 16.45 14.06
C PRO A 7 -4.46 17.50 13.26
N LEU A 8 -5.50 18.12 13.86
CA LEU A 8 -6.25 19.20 13.25
C LEU A 8 -5.39 20.46 13.09
N ALA A 9 -4.60 20.81 14.11
CA ALA A 9 -3.69 21.94 14.07
C ALA A 9 -2.60 21.77 12.99
N ASP A 10 -2.04 20.56 12.85
CA ASP A 10 -1.03 20.26 11.82
C ASP A 10 -1.63 20.33 10.40
N ALA A 11 -2.86 19.84 10.20
CA ALA A 11 -3.57 19.96 8.93
C ALA A 11 -3.83 21.43 8.56
N LEU A 12 -4.36 22.22 9.50
CA LEU A 12 -4.60 23.66 9.30
C LEU A 12 -3.29 24.41 8.99
N LYS A 13 -2.20 24.07 9.67
CA LYS A 13 -0.87 24.63 9.42
C LYS A 13 -0.39 24.34 8.00
N LEU A 14 -0.62 23.13 7.47
CA LEU A 14 -0.25 22.78 6.10
C LEU A 14 -1.12 23.52 5.06
N PHE A 15 -2.41 23.71 5.31
CA PHE A 15 -3.30 24.47 4.41
C PHE A 15 -2.96 25.96 4.34
N MET A 16 -2.49 26.55 5.44
CA MET A 16 -2.10 27.97 5.49
C MET A 16 -0.67 28.22 4.99
N LYS A 17 0.13 27.18 4.76
CA LYS A 17 1.52 27.31 4.33
C LYS A 17 1.60 27.61 2.84
N GLU A 18 2.47 28.55 2.46
CA GLU A 18 2.74 28.87 1.06
C GLU A 18 3.25 27.64 0.29
N THR A 19 2.68 27.41 -0.89
CA THR A 19 3.06 26.29 -1.75
C THR A 19 4.33 26.62 -2.54
N ILE A 20 5.49 26.23 -2.03
CA ILE A 20 6.77 26.37 -2.74
C ILE A 20 6.95 25.16 -3.67
N LYS A 21 6.88 25.39 -4.99
CA LYS A 21 7.15 24.36 -6.00
C LYS A 21 8.58 24.49 -6.52
N PRO A 22 9.36 23.40 -6.61
CA PRO A 22 10.73 23.47 -7.14
C PRO A 22 10.72 23.73 -8.65
N ASN A 23 11.51 24.72 -9.10
CA ASN A 23 11.57 25.17 -10.49
C ASN A 23 12.01 24.09 -11.48
N SER A 24 12.81 23.11 -11.05
CA SER A 24 13.34 22.04 -11.91
C SER A 24 12.38 20.86 -12.09
N SER A 25 11.28 20.81 -11.34
CA SER A 25 10.38 19.64 -11.33
C SER A 25 9.39 19.60 -12.49
N ASN A 26 8.97 18.38 -12.85
CA ASN A 26 7.89 18.17 -13.81
C ASN A 26 6.54 18.49 -13.15
N TYR A 27 6.06 19.73 -13.31
CA TYR A 27 4.88 20.26 -12.60
C TYR A 27 3.63 19.38 -12.68
N ILE A 28 3.29 18.86 -13.86
CA ILE A 28 2.08 18.04 -14.06
C ILE A 28 2.23 16.73 -13.27
N LEU A 29 3.36 16.05 -13.48
CA LEU A 29 3.62 14.75 -12.90
C LEU A 29 3.77 14.85 -11.37
N PHE A 30 4.46 15.86 -10.87
CA PHE A 30 4.68 16.10 -9.44
C PHE A 30 3.37 16.30 -8.65
N ASN A 31 2.34 16.89 -9.26
CA ASN A 31 1.02 17.05 -8.62
C ASN A 31 0.12 15.82 -8.77
N LEU A 32 0.21 15.09 -9.89
CA LEU A 32 -0.64 13.92 -10.16
C LEU A 32 -0.23 12.67 -9.37
N ILE A 33 1.06 12.44 -9.17
CA ILE A 33 1.53 11.21 -8.51
C ILE A 33 1.03 11.08 -7.06
N PRO A 34 1.06 12.13 -6.20
CA PRO A 34 0.49 12.04 -4.86
C PRO A 34 -1.01 11.69 -4.87
N ILE A 35 -1.75 12.20 -5.85
CA ILE A 35 -3.17 11.89 -6.03
C ILE A 35 -3.35 10.41 -6.40
N LEU A 36 -2.54 9.89 -7.33
CA LEU A 36 -2.55 8.47 -7.71
C LEU A 36 -2.24 7.56 -6.51
N GLY A 37 -1.22 7.90 -5.72
CA GLY A 37 -0.88 7.15 -4.51
C GLY A 37 -2.02 7.14 -3.48
N PHE A 38 -2.67 8.28 -3.28
CA PHE A 38 -3.83 8.37 -2.40
C PHE A 38 -5.02 7.54 -2.91
N MET A 39 -5.29 7.55 -4.22
CA MET A 39 -6.35 6.74 -4.83
C MET A 39 -6.09 5.24 -4.69
N LEU A 40 -4.84 4.79 -4.87
CA LEU A 40 -4.46 3.39 -4.62
C LEU A 40 -4.65 3.01 -3.15
N ALA A 41 -4.27 3.89 -2.22
CA ALA A 41 -4.45 3.67 -0.78
C ALA A 41 -5.93 3.49 -0.39
N LEU A 42 -6.83 4.31 -0.94
CA LEU A 42 -8.27 4.15 -0.77
C LEU A 42 -8.80 2.86 -1.43
N GLY A 43 -8.21 2.45 -2.56
CA GLY A 43 -8.52 1.19 -3.22
C GLY A 43 -8.29 -0.03 -2.33
N PHE A 44 -7.18 -0.07 -1.57
CA PHE A 44 -6.92 -1.14 -0.60
C PHE A 44 -7.99 -1.22 0.49
N TRP A 45 -8.45 -0.07 0.98
CA TRP A 45 -9.51 -0.01 1.99
C TRP A 45 -10.82 -0.61 1.50
N GLY A 46 -11.15 -0.42 0.22
CA GLY A 46 -12.32 -1.05 -0.39
C GLY A 46 -12.27 -2.58 -0.32
N MET A 47 -11.09 -3.16 -0.49
CA MET A 47 -10.91 -4.61 -0.62
C MET A 47 -11.03 -5.40 0.68
N MET A 48 -11.04 -4.70 1.82
CA MET A 48 -11.11 -5.36 3.12
C MET A 48 -12.46 -6.07 3.28
N PRO A 49 -12.45 -7.36 3.70
CA PRO A 49 -13.68 -8.08 3.97
C PRO A 49 -14.41 -7.39 5.13
N SER A 50 -15.67 -7.03 4.91
CA SER A 50 -16.55 -6.48 5.94
C SER A 50 -17.88 -7.24 5.96
N ASN A 51 -18.58 -7.20 7.07
CA ASN A 51 -19.89 -7.87 7.18
C ASN A 51 -20.96 -7.20 6.29
N TYR A 52 -20.72 -5.96 5.85
CA TYR A 52 -21.64 -5.16 5.04
C TYR A 52 -21.01 -4.80 3.69
N ILE A 53 -20.59 -5.80 2.93
CA ILE A 53 -20.05 -5.60 1.58
C ILE A 53 -21.16 -5.15 0.63
N SER A 54 -20.99 -3.99 -0.01
CA SER A 54 -21.92 -3.45 -1.00
C SER A 54 -21.69 -3.96 -2.42
N TYR A 55 -20.54 -4.60 -2.70
CA TYR A 55 -20.16 -5.06 -4.03
C TYR A 55 -19.41 -6.41 -4.01
N PHE A 56 -19.75 -7.31 -4.92
CA PHE A 56 -19.13 -8.63 -5.00
C PHE A 56 -17.83 -8.59 -5.81
N MET A 57 -16.71 -8.97 -5.18
CA MET A 57 -15.43 -9.19 -5.87
C MET A 57 -15.15 -10.69 -6.02
N ILE A 58 -14.89 -11.14 -7.26
CA ILE A 58 -14.67 -12.56 -7.59
C ILE A 58 -13.30 -13.05 -7.10
N PHE A 59 -12.23 -12.27 -7.32
CA PHE A 59 -10.85 -12.64 -6.98
C PHE A 59 -10.15 -11.53 -6.18
N PRO A 60 -10.57 -11.25 -4.94
CA PRO A 60 -10.08 -10.10 -4.21
C PRO A 60 -8.62 -10.23 -3.77
N LEU A 61 -8.10 -11.44 -3.54
CA LEU A 61 -6.67 -11.65 -3.24
C LEU A 61 -5.78 -11.33 -4.45
N LEU A 62 -6.16 -11.78 -5.65
CA LEU A 62 -5.40 -11.49 -6.87
C LEU A 62 -5.37 -9.98 -7.14
N LEU A 63 -6.52 -9.32 -6.98
CA LEU A 63 -6.66 -7.89 -7.20
C LEU A 63 -5.85 -7.08 -6.17
N PHE A 64 -5.74 -7.55 -4.92
CA PHE A 64 -4.82 -6.98 -3.93
C PHE A 64 -3.36 -7.03 -4.40
N LEU A 65 -2.89 -8.18 -4.89
CA LEU A 65 -1.52 -8.34 -5.40
C LEU A 65 -1.24 -7.44 -6.62
N CYS A 66 -2.23 -7.25 -7.50
CA CYS A 66 -2.11 -6.32 -8.61
C CYS A 66 -1.94 -4.88 -8.10
N MET A 67 -2.73 -4.46 -7.11
CA MET A 67 -2.65 -3.10 -6.57
C MET A 67 -1.37 -2.81 -5.79
N THR A 68 -0.80 -3.79 -5.09
CA THR A 68 0.52 -3.62 -4.45
C THR A 68 1.58 -3.34 -5.50
N SER A 69 1.64 -4.13 -6.58
CA SER A 69 2.61 -3.91 -7.65
C SER A 69 2.46 -2.55 -8.35
N LEU A 70 1.24 -2.01 -8.43
CA LEU A 70 0.99 -0.66 -8.94
C LEU A 70 1.58 0.44 -8.03
N ASN A 71 1.64 0.22 -6.73
CA ASN A 71 2.15 1.19 -5.76
C ASN A 71 3.66 1.44 -5.95
N VAL A 72 4.43 0.43 -6.35
CA VAL A 72 5.87 0.58 -6.67
C VAL A 72 6.09 1.63 -7.75
N TYR A 73 5.23 1.67 -8.76
CA TYR A 73 5.32 2.67 -9.84
C TYR A 73 5.05 4.09 -9.33
N VAL A 74 4.13 4.26 -8.37
CA VAL A 74 3.88 5.57 -7.74
C VAL A 74 5.14 6.07 -7.05
N VAL A 75 5.83 5.22 -6.28
CA VAL A 75 7.08 5.59 -5.59
C VAL A 75 8.18 5.98 -6.59
N LEU A 76 8.36 5.20 -7.66
CA LEU A 76 9.38 5.46 -8.67
C LEU A 76 9.10 6.78 -9.41
N LEU A 77 7.87 6.98 -9.86
CA LEU A 77 7.45 8.19 -10.56
C LEU A 77 7.56 9.42 -9.66
N ALA A 78 7.28 9.30 -8.35
CA ALA A 78 7.41 10.40 -7.40
C ALA A 78 8.84 10.93 -7.36
N GLY A 79 9.82 10.04 -7.25
CA GLY A 79 11.24 10.40 -7.30
C GLY A 79 11.64 11.05 -8.61
N TRP A 80 11.23 10.47 -9.73
CA TRP A 80 11.55 10.98 -11.06
C TRP A 80 10.95 12.37 -11.34
N SER A 81 9.74 12.64 -10.85
CA SER A 81 9.04 13.92 -11.05
C SER A 81 9.76 15.13 -10.44
N SER A 82 10.55 14.92 -9.39
CA SER A 82 11.31 15.98 -8.71
C SER A 82 12.54 16.47 -9.48
N ASN A 83 12.98 15.73 -10.51
CA ASN A 83 14.13 16.04 -11.35
C ASN A 83 15.42 16.38 -10.56
N SER A 84 15.65 15.67 -9.45
CA SER A 84 16.88 15.76 -8.67
C SER A 84 17.51 14.39 -8.51
N LEU A 85 18.82 14.29 -8.74
CA LEU A 85 19.55 13.02 -8.75
C LEU A 85 19.45 12.31 -7.40
N TYR A 86 19.52 13.06 -6.29
CA TYR A 86 19.42 12.50 -4.95
C TYR A 86 18.04 11.92 -4.64
N ALA A 87 16.95 12.66 -4.98
CA ALA A 87 15.60 12.14 -4.77
C ALA A 87 15.31 10.93 -5.67
N PHE A 88 15.85 10.92 -6.90
CA PHE A 88 15.72 9.77 -7.79
C PHE A 88 16.46 8.54 -7.26
N LEU A 89 17.70 8.68 -6.77
CA LEU A 89 18.42 7.58 -6.12
C LEU A 89 17.71 7.09 -4.85
N GLY A 90 17.15 8.00 -4.05
CA GLY A 90 16.34 7.65 -2.88
C GLY A 90 15.10 6.84 -3.26
N ALA A 91 14.39 7.25 -4.31
CA ALA A 91 13.24 6.52 -4.84
C ALA A 91 13.64 5.15 -5.40
N LEU A 92 14.75 5.03 -6.11
CA LEU A 92 15.26 3.73 -6.59
C LEU A 92 15.53 2.77 -5.41
N ARG A 93 16.15 3.25 -4.33
CA ARG A 93 16.38 2.43 -3.13
C ARG A 93 15.08 2.00 -2.47
N ALA A 94 14.12 2.92 -2.33
CA ALA A 94 12.79 2.60 -1.81
C ALA A 94 12.09 1.55 -2.68
N THR A 95 12.13 1.70 -4.01
CA THR A 95 11.49 0.74 -4.94
C THR A 95 12.13 -0.64 -4.89
N ALA A 96 13.46 -0.73 -4.77
CA ALA A 96 14.14 -2.01 -4.61
C ALA A 96 13.71 -2.71 -3.31
N GLN A 97 13.58 -1.94 -2.23
CA GLN A 97 13.08 -2.44 -0.95
C GLN A 97 11.63 -2.92 -1.07
N THR A 98 10.72 -2.11 -1.63
CA THR A 98 9.31 -2.51 -1.77
C THR A 98 9.14 -3.78 -2.60
N ILE A 99 9.85 -3.89 -3.73
CA ILE A 99 9.79 -5.11 -4.57
C ILE A 99 10.28 -6.35 -3.82
N SER A 100 11.38 -6.22 -3.04
CA SER A 100 11.89 -7.36 -2.25
C SER A 100 10.89 -7.87 -1.22
N TYR A 101 10.15 -6.97 -0.57
CA TYR A 101 9.15 -7.33 0.41
C TYR A 101 7.84 -7.81 -0.23
N GLU A 102 7.46 -7.30 -1.40
CA GLU A 102 6.32 -7.80 -2.16
C GLU A 102 6.43 -9.28 -2.51
N ILE A 103 7.63 -9.74 -2.89
CA ILE A 103 7.84 -11.17 -3.20
C ILE A 103 7.55 -12.03 -1.97
N SER A 104 8.03 -11.61 -0.80
CA SER A 104 7.77 -12.33 0.45
C SER A 104 6.27 -12.31 0.83
N LEU A 105 5.61 -11.17 0.64
CA LEU A 105 4.17 -11.01 0.89
C LEU A 105 3.33 -11.93 0.00
N ILE A 106 3.65 -12.03 -1.30
CA ILE A 106 2.97 -12.92 -2.25
C ILE A 106 3.05 -14.36 -1.77
N LEU A 107 4.23 -14.82 -1.36
CA LEU A 107 4.43 -16.19 -0.89
C LEU A 107 3.62 -16.49 0.38
N ILE A 108 3.59 -15.55 1.33
CA ILE A 108 2.83 -15.68 2.58
C ILE A 108 1.33 -15.75 2.31
N LEU A 109 0.81 -14.88 1.44
CA LEU A 109 -0.63 -14.82 1.11
C LEU A 109 -1.11 -16.00 0.26
N LEU A 110 -0.26 -16.54 -0.61
CA LEU A 110 -0.60 -17.70 -1.43
C LEU A 110 -0.74 -18.99 -0.61
N PHE A 111 -0.02 -19.11 0.51
CA PHE A 111 -0.04 -20.33 1.32
C PHE A 111 -1.44 -20.71 1.85
N PRO A 112 -2.19 -19.83 2.56
CA PRO A 112 -3.56 -20.14 2.97
C PRO A 112 -4.53 -20.25 1.78
N ALA A 113 -4.28 -19.52 0.69
CA ALA A 113 -5.07 -19.63 -0.53
C ALA A 113 -4.96 -21.02 -1.18
N PHE A 114 -3.76 -21.61 -1.19
CA PHE A 114 -3.54 -22.97 -1.68
C PHE A 114 -4.17 -24.03 -0.78
N LEU A 115 -4.10 -23.88 0.54
CA LEU A 115 -4.72 -24.82 1.48
C LEU A 115 -6.24 -24.90 1.31
N GLN A 116 -6.88 -23.75 1.10
CA GLN A 116 -8.34 -23.67 0.93
C GLN A 116 -8.80 -23.78 -0.54
N LEU A 117 -7.88 -23.83 -1.51
CA LEU A 117 -8.17 -23.79 -2.95
C LEU A 117 -9.13 -22.64 -3.33
N THR A 118 -9.04 -21.50 -2.63
CA THR A 118 -9.89 -20.33 -2.87
C THR A 118 -9.07 -19.05 -2.82
N LEU A 119 -9.47 -18.05 -3.62
CA LEU A 119 -8.85 -16.72 -3.66
C LEU A 119 -9.72 -15.63 -3.00
N SER A 120 -10.74 -16.05 -2.25
CA SER A 120 -11.66 -15.15 -1.54
C SER A 120 -11.18 -14.91 -0.11
N TRP A 121 -11.10 -13.64 0.33
CA TRP A 121 -10.68 -13.28 1.69
C TRP A 121 -11.49 -13.99 2.78
N ASN A 122 -12.82 -14.06 2.64
CA ASN A 122 -13.69 -14.61 3.69
C ASN A 122 -13.42 -16.09 3.98
N LYS A 123 -13.16 -16.90 2.94
CA LYS A 123 -12.97 -18.35 3.09
C LYS A 123 -11.53 -18.75 3.40
N MET A 124 -10.59 -17.83 3.18
CA MET A 124 -9.16 -18.13 3.30
C MET A 124 -8.72 -18.28 4.76
N TYR A 125 -9.44 -17.66 5.71
CA TYR A 125 -9.16 -17.77 7.14
C TYR A 125 -9.80 -18.99 7.81
N ASP A 126 -10.70 -19.69 7.12
CA ASP A 126 -11.40 -20.82 7.68
C ASP A 126 -10.47 -22.04 7.78
N GLY A 127 -10.62 -22.84 8.83
CA GLY A 127 -9.96 -24.15 8.97
C GLY A 127 -8.80 -24.23 9.98
N TYR A 128 -8.74 -25.36 10.69
CA TYR A 128 -7.76 -25.62 11.75
C TYR A 128 -6.30 -25.63 11.25
N GLY A 129 -6.05 -26.11 10.03
CA GLY A 129 -4.71 -26.10 9.43
C GLY A 129 -4.19 -24.68 9.16
N VAL A 130 -5.08 -23.78 8.70
CA VAL A 130 -4.75 -22.37 8.51
C VAL A 130 -4.50 -21.71 9.86
N ALA A 131 -5.35 -21.95 10.87
CA ALA A 131 -5.20 -21.35 12.20
C ALA A 131 -3.86 -21.70 12.88
N PHE A 132 -3.40 -22.95 12.77
CA PHE A 132 -2.09 -23.36 13.31
C PHE A 132 -0.92 -22.71 12.57
N LEU A 133 -1.00 -22.67 11.24
CA LEU A 133 0.06 -22.08 10.39
C LEU A 133 0.05 -20.55 10.41
N PHE A 134 -1.06 -19.93 10.83
CA PHE A 134 -1.19 -18.48 10.90
C PHE A 134 -0.19 -17.84 11.87
N MET A 135 0.19 -18.52 12.96
CA MET A 135 1.12 -17.96 13.95
C MET A 135 2.51 -17.66 13.37
N PRO A 136 3.24 -18.61 12.74
CA PRO A 136 4.52 -18.30 12.11
C PRO A 136 4.37 -17.38 10.89
N LEU A 137 3.30 -17.53 10.10
CA LEU A 137 3.05 -16.67 8.93
C LEU A 137 2.82 -15.21 9.34
N ALA A 138 2.10 -14.96 10.43
CA ALA A 138 1.86 -13.62 10.95
C ALA A 138 3.16 -12.93 11.40
N LEU A 139 4.10 -13.68 11.98
CA LEU A 139 5.41 -13.13 12.35
C LEU A 139 6.22 -12.73 11.11
N ILE A 140 6.30 -13.60 10.10
CA ILE A 140 7.01 -13.30 8.87
C ILE A 140 6.32 -12.13 8.14
N TRP A 141 4.99 -12.08 8.16
CA TRP A 141 4.21 -10.99 7.58
C TRP A 141 4.52 -9.65 8.27
N PHE A 142 4.53 -9.62 9.60
CA PHE A 142 4.88 -8.41 10.35
C PHE A 142 6.30 -7.92 10.05
N MET A 143 7.25 -8.83 9.77
CA MET A 143 8.61 -8.45 9.39
C MET A 143 8.74 -8.01 7.92
N SER A 144 7.78 -8.39 7.07
CA SER A 144 7.76 -8.01 5.66
C SER A 144 7.09 -6.66 5.39
N VAL A 145 6.29 -6.18 6.33
CA VAL A 145 5.61 -4.87 6.29
C VAL A 145 6.47 -3.83 6.98
#